data_AF-A0AAW1TQ38-F1
#
_entry.id   AF-A0AAW1TQ38-F1
#
_cell.length_a   1.000
_cell.length_b   1.000
_cell.length_c   1.000
_cell.angle_alpha   90.00
_cell.angle_beta   90.00
_cell.angle_gamma   90.00
#
_symmetry.space_group_name_H-M   'P 1'
#
loop_
_entity.id
_entity.type
_entity.pdbx_description
1 polymer ?
#
loop_
_entity_poly.entity_id
_entity_poly.type
_entity_poly.pdbx_seq_one_letter_code
_entity_poly.pdbx_strand_id
1 'polypeptide(L)'
;MKLLNVFVAHSNVQQLLASLWYEGLPGFRRKNMVLQALEIVRIGMLFPFFSIAYILAPHSVVGQTMRKPFIKFICHSASYFTFLFMLILASQRQYLEKVFGESTATEDDDLEYTKRGAKPSLVEWIILSYVSGLIWSEIKQLWDVGLEEYARDMWNVIDFITNSLYVATVALRVVSYYQVQNRPGAAIESRNIWDDWDPMLISEGLFSAANIFRCVRKLYNFPMFGRSKAFLR
;
A
#
# COMPACT_ATOMS: atom_id res chain seq x y z
N MET A 1 25.32 -20.31 13.83
CA MET A 1 24.71 -19.52 12.73
C MET A 1 25.18 -19.95 11.32
N LYS A 2 26.48 -20.08 11.02
CA LYS A 2 26.96 -20.48 9.67
C LYS A 2 26.46 -21.84 9.15
N LEU A 3 26.39 -22.87 10.01
CA LEU A 3 25.91 -24.20 9.61
C LEU A 3 24.41 -24.25 9.28
N LEU A 4 23.59 -23.43 9.96
CA LEU A 4 22.16 -23.33 9.69
C LEU A 4 21.90 -22.73 8.30
N ASN A 5 22.68 -21.71 7.91
CA ASN A 5 22.56 -21.10 6.59
C ASN A 5 22.92 -22.06 5.45
N VAL A 6 23.92 -22.93 5.65
CA VAL A 6 24.28 -23.97 4.68
C VAL A 6 23.20 -25.04 4.58
N PHE A 7 22.61 -25.42 5.70
CA PHE A 7 21.47 -26.36 5.72
C PHE A 7 20.24 -25.80 5.01
N VAL A 8 19.87 -24.54 5.28
CA VAL A 8 18.74 -23.88 4.61
C VAL A 8 19.02 -23.73 3.12
N ALA A 9 20.26 -23.43 2.71
CA ALA A 9 20.66 -23.31 1.32
C ALA A 9 20.79 -24.65 0.58
N HIS A 10 20.64 -25.79 1.26
CA HIS A 10 20.76 -27.10 0.64
C HIS A 10 19.66 -27.33 -0.42
N SER A 11 20.04 -27.89 -1.58
CA SER A 11 19.17 -28.06 -2.75
C SER A 11 17.86 -28.81 -2.43
N ASN A 12 17.93 -29.89 -1.66
CA ASN A 12 16.74 -30.65 -1.25
C ASN A 12 15.77 -29.83 -0.39
N VAL A 13 16.28 -29.00 0.53
CA VAL A 13 15.46 -28.13 1.39
C VAL A 13 14.83 -27.01 0.55
N GLN A 14 15.60 -26.44 -0.39
CA GLN A 14 15.10 -25.43 -1.32
C GLN A 14 14.03 -25.97 -2.29
N GLN A 15 14.16 -27.21 -2.75
CA GLN A 15 13.13 -27.84 -3.60
C GLN A 15 11.81 -28.05 -2.84
N LEU A 16 11.89 -28.47 -1.57
CA LEU A 16 10.73 -28.60 -0.69
C LEU A 16 10.09 -27.23 -0.40
N LEU A 17 10.90 -26.21 -0.09
CA LEU A 17 10.40 -24.87 0.14
C LEU A 17 9.72 -24.30 -1.12
N ALA A 18 10.30 -24.55 -2.29
CA ALA A 18 9.72 -24.15 -3.56
C ALA A 18 8.43 -24.92 -3.90
N SER A 19 8.30 -26.20 -3.55
CA SER A 19 7.04 -26.93 -3.77
C SER A 19 5.93 -26.39 -2.87
N LEU A 20 6.23 -26.08 -1.61
CA LEU A 20 5.30 -25.45 -0.68
C LEU A 20 4.92 -24.02 -1.12
N TRP A 21 5.88 -23.27 -1.68
CA TRP A 21 5.64 -21.90 -2.15
C TRP A 21 4.66 -21.85 -3.33
N TYR A 22 4.83 -22.74 -4.31
CA TYR A 22 4.03 -22.77 -5.55
C TYR A 22 2.82 -23.73 -5.50
N GLU A 23 2.49 -24.29 -4.33
CA GLU A 23 1.42 -25.28 -4.18
C GLU A 23 0.05 -24.78 -4.69
N GLY A 24 -0.19 -23.47 -4.66
CA GLY A 24 -1.42 -22.85 -5.16
C GLY A 24 -1.54 -22.72 -6.69
N LEU A 25 -0.50 -23.03 -7.47
CA LEU A 25 -0.48 -22.89 -8.92
C LEU A 25 0.19 -24.10 -9.60
N PRO A 26 -0.56 -25.18 -9.91
CA PRO A 26 0.01 -26.36 -10.55
C PRO A 26 0.62 -26.00 -11.90
N GLY A 27 1.86 -26.45 -12.13
CA GLY A 27 2.57 -26.22 -13.39
C GLY A 27 3.08 -24.80 -13.63
N PHE A 28 2.88 -23.84 -12.70
CA PHE A 28 3.30 -22.44 -12.88
C PHE A 28 4.78 -22.31 -13.25
N ARG A 29 5.65 -23.08 -12.59
CA ARG A 29 7.11 -23.08 -12.84
C ARG A 29 7.49 -23.48 -14.28
N ARG A 30 6.66 -24.28 -14.95
CA ARG A 30 6.91 -24.79 -16.30
C ARG A 30 6.32 -23.90 -17.40
N LYS A 31 5.50 -22.91 -17.04
CA LYS A 31 4.91 -21.94 -18.00
C LYS A 31 5.95 -20.96 -18.53
N ASN A 32 5.71 -20.44 -19.74
CA ASN A 32 6.51 -19.35 -20.31
C ASN A 32 6.45 -18.10 -19.40
N MET A 33 7.49 -17.27 -19.40
CA MET A 33 7.60 -16.09 -18.54
C MET A 33 6.45 -15.10 -18.77
N VAL A 34 5.99 -14.95 -20.01
CA VAL A 34 4.83 -14.11 -20.34
C VAL A 34 3.54 -14.67 -19.74
N LEU A 35 3.33 -16.00 -19.83
CA LEU A 35 2.16 -16.65 -19.23
C LEU A 35 2.21 -16.59 -17.70
N GLN A 36 3.39 -16.69 -17.08
CA GLN A 36 3.57 -16.48 -15.65
C GLN A 36 3.18 -15.05 -15.25
N ALA A 37 3.63 -14.05 -16.00
CA ALA A 37 3.30 -12.65 -15.75
C ALA A 37 1.79 -12.40 -15.89
N LEU A 38 1.16 -12.92 -16.94
CA LEU A 38 -0.28 -12.77 -17.16
C LEU A 38 -1.09 -13.38 -16.00
N GLU A 39 -0.73 -14.57 -15.52
CA GLU A 39 -1.38 -15.20 -14.36
C GLU A 39 -1.21 -14.37 -13.09
N ILE A 40 -0.01 -13.82 -12.83
CA ILE A 40 0.23 -12.94 -11.69
C ILE A 40 -0.65 -11.69 -11.78
N VAL A 41 -0.71 -11.05 -12.96
CA VAL A 41 -1.55 -9.87 -13.19
C VAL A 41 -3.02 -10.20 -13.02
N ARG A 42 -3.48 -11.35 -13.54
CA ARG A 42 -4.86 -11.83 -13.37
C ARG A 42 -5.23 -12.03 -11.90
N ILE A 43 -4.39 -12.73 -11.14
CA ILE A 43 -4.60 -12.95 -9.70
C ILE A 43 -4.57 -11.62 -8.94
N GLY A 44 -3.63 -10.75 -9.32
CA GLY A 44 -3.51 -9.39 -8.78
C GLY A 44 -4.77 -8.57 -9.00
N MET A 45 -5.32 -8.51 -10.21
CA MET A 45 -6.56 -7.77 -10.48
C MET A 45 -7.77 -8.33 -9.73
N LEU A 46 -7.81 -9.64 -9.47
CA LEU A 46 -8.88 -10.30 -8.74
C LEU A 46 -8.69 -10.29 -7.21
N PHE A 47 -7.66 -9.59 -6.68
CA PHE A 47 -7.40 -9.53 -5.24
C PHE A 47 -8.60 -9.14 -4.37
N PRO A 48 -9.51 -8.19 -4.73
CA PRO A 48 -10.62 -7.83 -3.85
C PRO A 48 -11.62 -8.99 -3.75
N PHE A 49 -11.86 -9.71 -4.85
CA PHE A 49 -12.71 -10.89 -4.87
C PHE A 49 -12.14 -12.02 -4.01
N PHE A 50 -10.84 -12.32 -4.14
CA PHE A 50 -10.16 -13.30 -3.30
C PHE A 50 -10.27 -12.95 -1.81
N SER A 51 -10.07 -11.67 -1.48
CA SER A 51 -10.11 -11.18 -0.10
C SER A 51 -11.50 -11.32 0.52
N ILE A 52 -12.55 -10.92 -0.21
CA ILE A 52 -13.95 -11.04 0.23
C ILE A 52 -14.34 -12.52 0.38
N ALA A 53 -13.99 -13.35 -0.60
CA ALA A 53 -14.29 -14.78 -0.56
C ALA A 53 -13.65 -15.48 0.66
N TYR A 54 -12.43 -15.09 1.03
CA TYR A 54 -11.77 -15.61 2.23
C TYR A 54 -12.46 -15.19 3.53
N ILE A 55 -12.95 -13.94 3.61
CA ILE A 55 -13.66 -13.43 4.79
C ILE A 55 -15.02 -14.12 4.95
N LEU A 56 -15.78 -14.25 3.86
CA LEU A 56 -17.13 -14.82 3.89
C LEU A 56 -17.16 -16.35 3.97
N ALA A 57 -16.27 -17.02 3.25
CA ALA A 57 -16.27 -18.48 3.11
C ALA A 57 -14.83 -19.03 3.19
N PRO A 58 -14.20 -19.03 4.39
CA PRO A 58 -12.80 -19.40 4.57
C PRO A 58 -12.49 -20.87 4.25
N HIS A 59 -13.51 -21.74 4.19
CA HIS A 59 -13.39 -23.15 3.83
C HIS A 59 -13.64 -23.45 2.34
N SER A 60 -14.07 -22.46 1.56
CA SER A 60 -14.25 -22.59 0.11
C SER A 60 -12.92 -22.84 -0.59
N VAL A 61 -12.97 -23.41 -1.80
CA VAL A 61 -11.77 -23.64 -2.63
C VAL A 61 -11.00 -22.32 -2.83
N VAL A 62 -11.72 -21.23 -3.13
CA VAL A 62 -11.14 -19.88 -3.31
C VAL A 62 -10.49 -19.37 -2.01
N GLY A 63 -11.17 -19.53 -0.86
CA GLY A 63 -10.63 -19.16 0.44
C GLY A 63 -9.37 -19.95 0.81
N GLN A 64 -9.34 -21.25 0.51
CA GLN A 64 -8.14 -22.08 0.73
C GLN A 64 -6.99 -21.71 -0.21
N THR A 65 -7.26 -21.32 -1.46
CA THR A 65 -6.24 -20.81 -2.38
C THR A 65 -5.54 -19.57 -1.82
N MET A 66 -6.26 -18.66 -1.13
CA MET A 66 -5.66 -17.46 -0.53
C MET A 66 -4.77 -17.75 0.69
N ARG A 67 -4.88 -18.95 1.30
CA ARG A 67 -3.96 -19.39 2.37
C ARG A 67 -2.58 -19.75 1.84
N LYS A 68 -2.44 -20.02 0.52
CA LYS A 68 -1.16 -20.36 -0.11
C LYS A 68 -0.24 -19.14 -0.13
N PRO A 69 1.05 -19.30 0.21
CA PRO A 69 1.96 -18.17 0.49
C PRO A 69 2.18 -17.28 -0.73
N PHE A 70 2.34 -17.87 -1.92
CA PHE A 70 2.52 -17.11 -3.15
C PHE A 70 1.30 -16.28 -3.54
N ILE A 71 0.09 -16.84 -3.40
CA ILE A 71 -1.16 -16.12 -3.68
C ILE A 71 -1.36 -14.97 -2.70
N LYS A 72 -1.11 -15.21 -1.41
CA LYS A 72 -1.14 -14.18 -0.37
C LYS A 72 -0.15 -13.05 -0.70
N PHE A 73 1.06 -13.38 -1.14
CA PHE A 73 2.06 -12.40 -1.55
C PHE A 73 1.59 -11.54 -2.74
N ILE A 74 1.01 -12.15 -3.78
CA ILE A 74 0.47 -11.40 -4.93
C ILE A 74 -0.67 -10.49 -4.49
N CYS A 75 -1.64 -11.00 -3.72
CA CYS A 75 -2.78 -10.21 -3.28
C CYS A 75 -2.37 -9.02 -2.41
N HIS A 76 -1.44 -9.25 -1.47
CA HIS A 76 -0.90 -8.18 -0.63
C HIS A 76 -0.13 -7.13 -1.44
N SER A 77 0.64 -7.56 -2.44
CA SER A 77 1.36 -6.64 -3.33
C SER A 77 0.41 -5.85 -4.23
N ALA A 78 -0.61 -6.51 -4.81
CA ALA A 78 -1.62 -5.87 -5.65
C ALA A 78 -2.44 -4.84 -4.88
N SER A 79 -2.91 -5.20 -3.67
CA SER A 79 -3.61 -4.28 -2.76
C SER A 79 -2.77 -3.03 -2.45
N TYR A 80 -1.46 -3.20 -2.24
CA TYR A 80 -0.54 -2.08 -2.06
C TYR A 80 -0.39 -1.20 -3.30
N PHE A 81 -0.28 -1.79 -4.51
CA PHE A 81 -0.25 -1.01 -5.75
C PHE A 81 -1.55 -0.26 -5.99
N THR A 82 -2.71 -0.87 -5.70
CA THR A 82 -4.01 -0.20 -5.77
C THR A 82 -4.09 0.96 -4.78
N PHE A 83 -3.54 0.80 -3.57
CA PHE A 83 -3.42 1.89 -2.61
C PHE A 83 -2.57 3.03 -3.17
N LEU A 84 -1.37 2.76 -3.70
CA LEU A 84 -0.53 3.78 -4.35
C LEU A 84 -1.25 4.48 -5.51
N PHE A 85 -1.98 3.73 -6.32
CA PHE A 85 -2.77 4.30 -7.41
C PHE A 85 -3.89 5.22 -6.90
N MET A 86 -4.63 4.81 -5.86
CA MET A 86 -5.64 5.66 -5.21
C MET A 86 -5.05 6.94 -4.63
N LEU A 87 -3.81 6.88 -4.13
CA LEU A 87 -3.09 8.04 -3.60
C LEU A 87 -2.68 9.02 -4.70
N ILE A 88 -2.22 8.52 -5.85
CA ILE A 88 -1.95 9.34 -7.04
C ILE A 88 -3.26 9.99 -7.52
N LEU A 89 -4.36 9.24 -7.59
CA LEU A 89 -5.67 9.79 -7.94
C LEU A 89 -6.15 10.85 -6.94
N ALA A 90 -5.95 10.64 -5.64
CA ALA A 90 -6.30 11.61 -4.61
C ALA A 90 -5.47 12.90 -4.74
N SER A 91 -4.19 12.79 -5.10
CA SER A 91 -3.33 13.95 -5.38
C SER A 91 -3.74 14.70 -6.65
N GLN A 92 -4.18 13.98 -7.69
CA GLN A 92 -4.62 14.55 -8.96
C GLN A 92 -6.13 14.88 -8.98
N ARG A 93 -6.82 14.83 -7.85
CA ARG A 93 -8.27 15.04 -7.75
C ARG A 93 -8.74 16.32 -8.43
N GLN A 94 -8.03 17.43 -8.21
CA GLN A 94 -8.36 18.73 -8.80
C GLN A 94 -8.24 18.74 -10.32
N TYR A 95 -7.26 18.00 -10.87
CA TYR A 95 -7.11 17.83 -12.32
C TYR A 95 -8.19 16.90 -12.89
N LEU A 96 -8.51 15.80 -12.19
CA LEU A 96 -9.58 14.89 -12.59
C LEU A 96 -10.96 15.54 -12.58
N GLU A 97 -11.29 16.35 -11.56
CA GLU A 97 -12.55 17.11 -11.50
C GLU A 97 -12.66 18.10 -12.67
N LYS A 98 -11.54 18.73 -13.09
CA LYS A 98 -11.48 19.60 -14.27
C LYS A 98 -11.63 18.85 -15.61
N VAL A 99 -11.13 17.63 -15.72
CA VAL A 99 -11.12 16.85 -16.98
C VAL A 99 -12.37 15.99 -17.17
N PHE A 100 -12.92 15.41 -16.10
CA PHE A 100 -14.12 14.57 -16.13
C PHE A 100 -15.42 15.32 -15.77
N GLY A 101 -15.33 16.58 -15.32
CA GLY A 101 -16.47 17.46 -15.11
C GLY A 101 -17.03 17.95 -16.44
N GLU A 102 -17.95 17.17 -17.02
CA GLU A 102 -18.72 17.55 -18.21
C GLU A 102 -19.72 18.67 -17.87
N SER A 103 -19.49 19.85 -18.46
CA SER A 103 -20.53 20.75 -19.00
C SER A 103 -21.70 21.15 -18.10
N THR A 104 -21.43 21.71 -16.91
CA THR A 104 -22.37 22.66 -16.26
C THR A 104 -21.61 23.87 -15.74
N ALA A 105 -20.78 24.47 -16.60
CA ALA A 105 -20.26 25.80 -16.36
C ALA A 105 -21.39 26.81 -16.60
N THR A 106 -22.15 27.13 -15.56
CA THR A 106 -22.73 28.48 -15.46
C THR A 106 -21.57 29.46 -15.30
N GLU A 107 -21.54 30.49 -16.15
CA GLU A 107 -20.44 31.45 -16.39
C GLU A 107 -19.98 32.30 -15.18
N ASP A 108 -20.34 31.94 -13.95
CA ASP A 108 -19.92 32.62 -12.71
C ASP A 108 -18.90 31.82 -11.86
N ASP A 109 -18.52 30.60 -12.26
CA ASP A 109 -17.63 29.71 -11.48
C ASP A 109 -16.17 29.73 -11.96
N ASP A 110 -15.78 30.81 -12.66
CA ASP A 110 -14.44 31.08 -13.22
C ASP A 110 -13.43 31.60 -12.17
N LEU A 111 -13.65 31.26 -10.90
CA LEU A 111 -12.70 31.51 -9.85
C LEU A 111 -12.09 30.17 -9.45
N GLU A 112 -10.81 30.07 -9.79
CA GLU A 112 -9.88 28.97 -9.59
C GLU A 112 -9.69 28.65 -8.10
N TYR A 113 -10.76 28.23 -7.43
CA TYR A 113 -10.75 27.91 -6.02
C TYR A 113 -10.16 26.53 -5.84
N THR A 114 -8.85 26.50 -5.60
CA THR A 114 -8.18 25.40 -4.92
C THR A 114 -8.81 25.31 -3.53
N LYS A 115 -9.98 24.66 -3.40
CA LYS A 115 -10.74 24.58 -2.15
C LYS A 115 -9.92 23.84 -1.10
N ARG A 116 -9.15 24.59 -0.32
CA ARG A 116 -8.48 24.12 0.89
C ARG A 116 -9.57 23.51 1.78
N GLY A 117 -9.34 22.29 2.30
CA GLY A 117 -10.29 21.63 3.19
C GLY A 117 -11.64 21.23 2.57
N ALA A 118 -11.70 20.94 1.27
CA ALA A 118 -12.89 20.33 0.66
C ALA A 118 -13.32 19.06 1.44
N LYS A 119 -14.63 18.80 1.50
CA LYS A 119 -15.18 17.64 2.24
C LYS A 119 -14.43 16.35 1.84
N PRO A 120 -14.11 15.46 2.82
CA PRO A 120 -13.35 14.26 2.54
C PRO A 120 -14.05 13.43 1.45
N SER A 121 -13.34 13.16 0.36
CA SER A 121 -13.84 12.32 -0.72
C SER A 121 -13.95 10.86 -0.29
N LEU A 122 -14.77 10.08 -1.01
CA LEU A 122 -14.81 8.63 -0.83
C LEU A 122 -13.41 7.99 -0.95
N VAL A 123 -12.56 8.53 -1.82
CA VAL A 123 -11.16 8.08 -2.00
C VAL A 123 -10.35 8.29 -0.71
N GLU A 124 -10.50 9.45 -0.05
CA GLU A 124 -9.83 9.74 1.22
C GLU A 124 -10.33 8.84 2.34
N TRP A 125 -11.64 8.56 2.41
CA TRP A 125 -12.18 7.58 3.36
C TRP A 125 -11.60 6.18 3.15
N ILE A 126 -11.45 5.74 1.90
CA ILE A 126 -10.81 4.47 1.57
C ILE A 126 -9.34 4.48 2.01
N ILE A 127 -8.60 5.56 1.74
CA ILE A 127 -7.21 5.73 2.17
C ILE A 127 -7.09 5.64 3.69
N LEU A 128 -7.98 6.32 4.44
CA LEU A 128 -8.00 6.28 5.90
C LEU A 128 -8.26 4.86 6.44
N SER A 129 -9.22 4.14 5.85
CA SER A 129 -9.48 2.75 6.23
C SER A 129 -8.26 1.85 5.96
N TYR A 130 -7.55 2.08 4.86
CA TYR A 130 -6.35 1.33 4.50
C TYR A 130 -5.20 1.60 5.47
N VAL A 131 -4.91 2.87 5.78
CA VAL A 131 -3.89 3.28 6.75
C VAL A 131 -4.19 2.70 8.13
N SER A 132 -5.46 2.69 8.54
CA SER A 132 -5.88 2.06 9.81
C SER A 132 -5.56 0.56 9.84
N GLY A 133 -5.78 -0.14 8.72
CA GLY A 133 -5.41 -1.55 8.58
C GLY A 133 -3.89 -1.80 8.65
N LEU A 134 -3.09 -0.90 8.09
CA LEU A 134 -1.62 -0.96 8.19
C LEU A 134 -1.14 -0.82 9.64
N ILE A 135 -1.67 0.18 10.36
CA ILE A 135 -1.34 0.42 11.77
C ILE A 135 -1.75 -0.78 12.62
N TRP A 136 -2.94 -1.32 12.39
CA TRP A 136 -3.43 -2.49 13.11
C TRP A 136 -2.55 -3.73 12.90
N SER A 137 -2.12 -3.97 11.65
CA SER A 137 -1.21 -5.08 11.34
C SER A 137 0.12 -4.99 12.10
N GLU A 138 0.62 -3.78 12.29
CA GLU A 138 1.92 -3.51 12.93
C GLU A 138 1.84 -3.58 14.44
N ILE A 139 0.74 -3.10 15.02
CA ILE A 139 0.44 -3.32 16.44
C ILE A 139 0.37 -4.82 16.74
N LYS A 140 -0.27 -5.62 15.88
CA LYS A 140 -0.29 -7.08 16.05
C LYS A 140 1.10 -7.70 15.95
N GLN A 141 1.89 -7.31 14.97
CA GLN A 141 3.26 -7.81 14.84
C GLN A 141 4.11 -7.46 16.07
N LEU A 142 3.99 -6.23 16.58
CA LEU A 142 4.66 -5.79 17.79
C LEU A 142 4.22 -6.60 19.01
N TRP A 143 2.92 -6.90 19.12
CA TRP A 143 2.36 -7.72 20.19
C TRP A 143 2.85 -9.17 20.13
N ASP A 144 2.88 -9.76 18.94
CA ASP A 144 3.25 -11.16 18.73
C ASP A 144 4.75 -11.41 18.94
N VAL A 145 5.61 -10.46 18.53
CA VAL A 145 7.08 -10.57 18.63
C VAL A 145 7.62 -10.03 19.96
N GLY A 146 6.99 -8.99 20.52
CA GLY A 146 7.48 -8.27 21.69
C GLY A 146 8.38 -7.08 21.34
N LEU A 147 8.36 -6.04 22.19
CA LEU A 147 8.99 -4.74 21.92
C LEU A 147 10.53 -4.82 21.76
N GLU A 148 11.21 -5.58 22.60
CA GLU A 148 12.68 -5.65 22.58
C GLU A 148 13.20 -6.30 21.28
N GLU A 149 12.59 -7.42 20.88
CA GLU A 149 12.98 -8.14 19.67
C GLU A 149 12.53 -7.40 18.40
N TYR A 150 11.39 -6.72 18.45
CA TYR A 150 10.94 -5.82 17.38
C TYR A 150 11.94 -4.67 17.15
N ALA A 151 12.38 -3.98 18.21
CA ALA A 151 13.28 -2.83 18.10
C ALA A 151 14.71 -3.21 17.67
N ARG A 152 15.12 -4.47 17.88
CA ARG A 152 16.43 -4.97 17.45
C ARG A 152 16.53 -5.14 15.93
N ASP A 153 15.41 -5.38 15.26
CA ASP A 153 15.37 -5.42 13.79
C ASP A 153 15.18 -4.00 13.24
N MET A 154 16.25 -3.44 12.65
CA MET A 154 16.23 -2.10 12.05
C MET A 154 15.12 -1.95 11.00
N TRP A 155 14.71 -3.02 10.35
CA TRP A 155 13.64 -2.95 9.37
C TRP A 155 12.26 -2.75 9.98
N ASN A 156 12.00 -3.35 11.14
CA ASN A 156 10.77 -3.12 11.89
C ASN A 156 10.71 -1.66 12.40
N VAL A 157 11.87 -1.09 12.76
CA VAL A 157 11.95 0.35 13.09
C VAL A 157 11.58 1.22 11.89
N ILE A 158 12.05 0.88 10.67
CA ILE A 158 11.65 1.59 9.44
C ILE A 158 10.15 1.45 9.18
N ASP A 159 9.58 0.26 9.40
CA ASP A 159 8.14 0.03 9.25
C ASP A 159 7.33 0.90 10.24
N PHE A 160 7.75 0.96 11.51
CA PHE A 160 7.16 1.82 12.53
C PHE A 160 7.23 3.31 12.19
N ILE A 161 8.39 3.81 11.75
CA ILE A 161 8.56 5.21 11.32
C ILE A 161 7.64 5.51 10.13
N THR A 162 7.57 4.59 9.16
CA THR A 162 6.71 4.75 7.98
C THR A 162 5.24 4.84 8.35
N ASN A 163 4.77 4.00 9.28
CA ASN A 163 3.39 4.07 9.79
C ASN A 163 3.13 5.36 10.58
N SER A 164 4.11 5.81 11.36
CA SER A 164 4.02 7.09 12.09
C SER A 164 3.91 8.29 11.14
N LEU A 165 4.62 8.27 10.01
CA LEU A 165 4.49 9.29 8.96
C LEU A 165 3.08 9.31 8.35
N TYR A 166 2.48 8.14 8.11
CA TYR A 166 1.07 8.08 7.65
C TYR A 166 0.10 8.68 8.67
N VAL A 167 0.29 8.38 9.97
CA VAL A 167 -0.52 8.98 11.05
C VAL A 167 -0.35 10.50 11.08
N ALA A 168 0.89 11.00 10.97
CA ALA A 168 1.17 12.43 10.93
C ALA A 168 0.52 13.12 9.73
N THR A 169 0.58 12.52 8.54
CA THR A 169 -0.13 13.01 7.34
C THR A 169 -1.64 13.13 7.60
N VAL A 170 -2.27 12.09 8.16
CA VAL A 170 -3.71 12.11 8.47
C VAL A 170 -4.03 13.19 9.49
N ALA A 171 -3.24 13.30 10.57
CA ALA A 171 -3.42 14.32 11.59
C ALA A 171 -3.34 15.74 11.01
N LEU A 172 -2.34 16.02 10.17
CA LEU A 172 -2.19 17.32 9.51
C LEU A 172 -3.32 17.64 8.54
N ARG A 173 -3.85 16.64 7.82
CA ARG A 173 -5.04 16.81 6.98
C ARG A 173 -6.29 17.15 7.79
N VAL A 174 -6.47 16.51 8.96
CA VAL A 174 -7.55 16.84 9.89
C VAL A 174 -7.37 18.27 10.43
N VAL A 175 -6.15 18.67 10.80
CA VAL A 175 -5.86 20.05 11.23
C VAL A 175 -6.16 21.06 10.12
N SER A 176 -5.77 20.77 8.88
CA SER A 176 -6.07 21.64 7.72
C SER A 176 -7.59 21.79 7.50
N TYR A 177 -8.34 20.70 7.64
CA TYR A 177 -9.80 20.73 7.57
C TYR A 177 -10.42 21.63 8.65
N TYR A 178 -9.99 21.50 9.90
CA TYR A 178 -10.48 22.35 11.00
C TYR A 178 -10.09 23.82 10.82
N GLN A 179 -8.88 24.12 10.31
CA GLN A 179 -8.47 25.50 10.05
C GLN A 179 -9.37 26.18 9.02
N VAL A 180 -9.73 25.46 7.95
CA VAL A 180 -10.64 25.95 6.92
C VAL A 180 -12.06 26.16 7.46
N GLN A 181 -12.54 25.23 8.29
CA GLN A 181 -13.86 25.38 8.90
C GLN A 181 -13.95 26.58 9.84
N ASN A 182 -12.87 26.87 10.58
CA ASN A 182 -12.77 28.02 11.47
C ASN A 182 -12.52 29.35 10.73
N ARG A 183 -11.97 29.31 9.51
CA ARG A 183 -11.70 30.47 8.65
C ARG A 183 -12.19 30.19 7.23
N PRO A 184 -13.49 30.37 6.94
CA PRO A 184 -14.05 30.03 5.62
C PRO A 184 -13.38 30.79 4.47
N GLY A 185 -12.82 31.99 4.71
CA GLY A 185 -12.03 32.72 3.73
C GLY A 185 -10.73 32.03 3.30
N ALA A 186 -10.13 31.19 4.15
CA ALA A 186 -8.94 30.42 3.83
C ALA A 186 -9.22 29.28 2.83
N ALA A 187 -10.49 28.90 2.62
CA ALA A 187 -10.89 27.93 1.60
C ALA A 187 -10.69 28.44 0.17
N ILE A 188 -10.67 29.77 0.02
CA ILE A 188 -10.75 30.51 -1.25
C ILE A 188 -9.34 30.91 -1.73
N GLU A 189 -8.32 30.79 -0.87
CA GLU A 189 -6.94 31.19 -1.17
C GLU A 189 -6.24 30.21 -2.12
N SER A 190 -5.71 30.74 -3.22
CA SER A 190 -4.89 30.01 -4.18
C SER A 190 -3.59 29.48 -3.55
N ARG A 191 -3.12 28.30 -4.00
CA ARG A 191 -1.96 27.59 -3.45
C ARG A 191 -0.68 28.42 -3.38
N ASN A 192 -0.51 29.38 -4.27
CA ASN A 192 0.64 30.28 -4.33
C ASN A 192 0.72 31.30 -3.17
N ILE A 193 -0.36 31.48 -2.42
CA ILE A 193 -0.44 32.42 -1.28
C ILE A 193 -0.39 31.65 0.06
N TRP A 194 -0.31 30.32 0.02
CA TRP A 194 -0.25 29.52 1.23
C TRP A 194 1.05 29.78 1.98
N ASP A 195 0.96 29.76 3.31
CA ASP A 195 2.13 29.83 4.18
C ASP A 195 3.04 28.63 3.93
N ASP A 196 4.36 28.83 4.03
CA ASP A 196 5.35 27.77 3.82
C ASP A 196 5.16 26.61 4.83
N TRP A 197 4.58 26.91 5.99
CA TRP A 197 4.26 25.95 7.06
C TRP A 197 2.82 25.43 7.03
N ASP A 198 2.13 25.55 5.89
CA ASP A 198 0.75 25.09 5.76
C ASP A 198 0.64 23.58 6.08
N PRO A 199 -0.29 23.17 6.98
CA PRO A 199 -0.44 21.76 7.34
C PRO A 199 -0.73 20.85 6.14
N MET A 200 -1.39 21.36 5.10
CA MET A 200 -1.66 20.59 3.88
C MET A 200 -0.35 20.29 3.15
N LEU A 201 0.51 21.28 2.94
CA LEU A 201 1.81 21.12 2.26
C LEU A 201 2.72 20.16 3.03
N ILE A 202 2.80 20.33 4.36
CA ILE A 202 3.57 19.42 5.22
C ILE A 202 3.01 17.99 5.11
N SER A 203 1.68 17.83 5.07
CA SER A 203 1.06 16.52 4.94
C SER A 203 1.42 15.82 3.63
N GLU A 204 1.48 16.55 2.51
CA GLU A 204 1.88 16.04 1.19
C GLU A 204 3.34 15.58 1.16
N GLY A 205 4.23 16.35 1.80
CA GLY A 205 5.65 16.03 1.93
C GLY A 205 5.89 14.76 2.77
N LEU A 206 5.31 14.70 3.97
CA LEU A 206 5.41 13.53 4.86
C LEU A 206 4.82 12.27 4.20
N PHE A 207 3.73 12.45 3.47
CA PHE A 207 3.06 11.38 2.75
C PHE A 207 3.94 10.81 1.62
N SER A 208 4.60 11.68 0.87
CA SER A 208 5.54 11.28 -0.18
C SER A 208 6.75 10.54 0.40
N ALA A 209 7.29 11.03 1.51
CA ALA A 209 8.37 10.35 2.23
C ALA A 209 7.95 8.95 2.73
N ALA A 210 6.75 8.81 3.29
CA ALA A 210 6.21 7.52 3.73
C ALA A 210 6.12 6.51 2.58
N ASN A 211 5.66 6.93 1.40
CA ASN A 211 5.62 6.07 0.22
C ASN A 211 7.01 5.62 -0.24
N ILE A 212 8.01 6.50 -0.19
CA ILE A 212 9.41 6.15 -0.53
C ILE A 212 9.93 5.08 0.42
N PHE A 213 9.81 5.27 1.74
CA PHE A 213 10.27 4.28 2.73
C PHE A 213 9.56 2.93 2.56
N ARG A 214 8.25 2.96 2.30
CA ARG A 214 7.46 1.75 2.07
C ARG A 214 7.90 1.02 0.79
N CYS A 215 8.23 1.74 -0.28
CA CYS A 215 8.80 1.16 -1.51
C CYS A 215 10.18 0.54 -1.27
N VAL A 216 11.07 1.23 -0.55
CA VAL A 216 12.41 0.72 -0.19
C VAL A 216 12.30 -0.60 0.58
N ARG A 217 11.38 -0.68 1.56
CA ARG A 217 11.12 -1.91 2.30
C ARG A 217 10.71 -3.08 1.39
N LYS A 218 9.82 -2.83 0.43
CA LYS A 218 9.37 -3.85 -0.53
C LYS A 218 10.50 -4.28 -1.47
N LEU A 219 11.31 -3.35 -1.95
CA LEU A 219 12.47 -3.64 -2.79
C LEU A 219 13.52 -4.47 -2.04
N TYR A 220 13.75 -4.22 -0.76
CA TYR A 220 14.67 -5.02 0.05
C TYR A 220 14.21 -6.48 0.18
N ASN A 221 12.90 -6.72 0.27
CA ASN A 221 12.36 -8.08 0.34
C ASN A 221 12.32 -8.79 -1.04
N PHE A 222 12.51 -8.05 -2.14
CA PHE A 222 12.41 -8.57 -3.50
C PHE A 222 13.59 -9.48 -3.94
N PRO A 223 14.87 -9.21 -3.61
CA PRO A 223 16.00 -10.12 -3.87
C PRO A 223 15.85 -11.54 -3.33
N MET A 224 15.04 -11.77 -2.29
CA MET A 224 14.69 -13.13 -1.85
C MET A 224 13.99 -13.94 -2.96
N PHE A 225 13.35 -13.30 -3.92
CA PHE A 225 12.66 -13.95 -5.04
C PHE A 225 13.58 -14.23 -6.24
N GLY A 226 14.58 -13.39 -6.50
CA GLY A 226 15.47 -13.52 -7.66
C GLY A 226 16.54 -14.61 -7.50
N ARG A 227 17.06 -14.80 -6.28
CA ARG A 227 18.16 -15.75 -6.04
C ARG A 227 17.73 -17.22 -5.96
N SER A 228 16.44 -17.51 -5.78
CA SER A 228 15.93 -18.89 -5.79
C SER A 228 16.02 -19.54 -7.19
N LYS A 229 15.98 -18.75 -8.27
CA LYS A 229 16.17 -19.26 -9.64
C LYS A 229 17.65 -19.49 -10.00
N ALA A 230 18.59 -18.81 -9.34
CA ALA A 230 20.03 -18.95 -9.61
C ALA A 230 20.67 -20.14 -8.89
N PHE A 231 20.05 -20.64 -7.82
CA PHE A 231 20.56 -21.78 -7.05
C PHE A 231 20.07 -23.16 -7.55
N LEU A 232 19.26 -23.18 -8.61
CA LEU A 232 18.65 -24.38 -9.19
C LEU A 232 19.04 -24.59 -10.66
N ARG A 233 20.16 -24.01 -11.10
CA ARG A 233 20.87 -24.43 -12.32
C ARG A 233 22.18 -25.07 -11.94
#